data_AF-A0A6J4RHX0-F1
#
_entry.id   AF-A0A6J4RHX0-F1
#
_cell.length_a   1.000
_cell.length_b   1.000
_cell.length_c   1.000
_cell.angle_alpha   90.00
_cell.angle_beta   90.00
_cell.angle_gamma   90.00
#
_symmetry.space_group_name_H-M   'P 1'
#
loop_
_entity.id
_entity.type
_entity.pdbx_description
1 polymer ?
#
loop_
_entity_poly.entity_id
_entity_poly.type
_entity_poly.pdbx_seq_one_letter_code
_entity_poly.pdbx_strand_id
1 'polypeptide(L)'
;MISSPALTAAEPTSAPVQRHHNEGHGRRLTAAFEALEAFPALAESRNRLLRLVSAERVSPADVVAAVESDIALVIAVLRTANQLDDRRRGRVESIVKAVEMLSPESVQALASRARTFDFFERSTVWDAAPERFRLHGVATQRAADRLAQEAGYEHRDRLMVTSLLHDIGKLVLTHAYPGYPAQVHGDARTPEERVHRERRELGVDHALVGGVLARRWGLPSAVASAIERHHSEDATGEAAFVRLADMLAHYAQGDQISPNALLKVARAVGLGPAELRSVMFDLPYPSSGRPRQIDPCPLSGREVEVLKRLAEGKVYKQIAAELQLSTSTVRTHLHNIYGKLGAVDRAQAVLIATERGWL
;
A
#
# COMPACT_ATOMS: atom_id res chain seq x y z
N MET A 1 -33.44 -8.85 80.58
CA MET A 1 -32.13 -9.29 80.06
C MET A 1 -32.36 -10.72 79.57
N ILE A 2 -32.19 -11.13 78.32
CA ILE A 2 -31.29 -10.71 77.25
C ILE A 2 -31.98 -11.02 75.91
N SER A 3 -31.85 -10.11 74.95
CA SER A 3 -32.30 -10.20 73.57
C SER A 3 -31.51 -11.23 72.76
N SER A 4 -32.14 -11.94 71.81
CA SER A 4 -31.48 -12.47 70.61
C SER A 4 -32.53 -12.73 69.51
N PRO A 5 -32.46 -12.06 68.35
CA PRO A 5 -33.35 -12.32 67.22
C PRO A 5 -32.77 -13.40 66.29
N ALA A 6 -33.69 -14.06 65.60
CA ALA A 6 -33.43 -15.10 64.61
C ALA A 6 -32.62 -14.57 63.41
N LEU A 7 -31.56 -15.29 63.02
CA LEU A 7 -30.91 -15.11 61.72
C LEU A 7 -31.73 -15.80 60.64
N THR A 8 -32.44 -15.02 59.85
CA THR A 8 -32.91 -15.41 58.52
C THR A 8 -31.73 -15.45 57.56
N ALA A 9 -31.44 -16.63 57.00
CA ALA A 9 -30.49 -16.79 55.91
C ALA A 9 -31.00 -16.07 54.65
N ALA A 10 -30.27 -15.03 54.23
CA ALA A 10 -30.52 -14.34 52.98
C ALA A 10 -29.91 -15.13 51.82
N GLU A 11 -30.74 -15.48 50.83
CA GLU A 11 -30.29 -15.96 49.53
C GLU A 11 -29.47 -14.87 48.83
N PRO A 12 -28.37 -15.21 48.12
CA PRO A 12 -27.63 -14.23 47.35
C PRO A 12 -28.43 -13.89 46.09
N THR A 13 -29.07 -12.73 46.10
CA THR A 13 -29.62 -12.10 44.89
C THR A 13 -28.49 -11.88 43.88
N SER A 14 -28.47 -12.68 42.83
CA SER A 14 -27.60 -12.48 41.67
C SER A 14 -28.07 -11.23 40.92
N ALA A 15 -27.34 -10.12 41.11
CA ALA A 15 -27.54 -8.91 40.34
C ALA A 15 -27.30 -9.19 38.84
N PRO A 16 -28.14 -8.68 37.92
CA PRO A 16 -27.93 -8.84 36.49
C PRO A 16 -26.83 -7.87 36.05
N VAL A 17 -25.58 -8.32 36.08
CA VAL A 17 -24.43 -7.55 35.59
C VAL A 17 -24.26 -7.82 34.08
N GLN A 18 -24.09 -6.74 33.31
CA GLN A 18 -23.58 -6.71 31.92
C GLN A 18 -24.48 -7.16 30.73
N ARG A 19 -25.68 -6.58 30.57
CA ARG A 19 -26.33 -6.55 29.24
C ARG A 19 -26.39 -5.16 28.59
N HIS A 20 -26.48 -4.08 29.37
CA HIS A 20 -26.67 -2.74 28.82
C HIS A 20 -25.42 -2.06 28.22
N HIS A 21 -24.19 -2.41 28.63
CA HIS A 21 -22.97 -1.81 28.03
C HIS A 21 -22.67 -2.34 26.62
N ASN A 22 -23.01 -3.60 26.33
CA ASN A 22 -22.69 -4.25 25.05
C ASN A 22 -23.61 -3.78 23.90
N GLU A 23 -24.85 -3.40 24.20
CA GLU A 23 -25.79 -2.87 23.19
C GLU A 23 -25.31 -1.54 22.59
N GLY A 24 -24.67 -0.70 23.39
CA GLY A 24 -24.07 0.55 22.91
C GLY A 24 -22.82 0.32 22.05
N HIS A 25 -21.98 -0.66 22.42
CA HIS A 25 -20.75 -1.01 21.70
C HIS A 25 -21.05 -1.54 20.29
N GLY A 26 -21.95 -2.51 20.16
CA GLY A 26 -22.31 -3.09 18.85
C GLY A 26 -22.95 -2.09 17.88
N ARG A 27 -23.78 -1.16 18.40
CA ARG A 27 -24.41 -0.10 17.58
C ARG A 27 -23.38 0.90 17.05
N ARG A 28 -22.38 1.28 17.86
CA ARG A 28 -21.28 2.18 17.43
C ARG A 28 -20.44 1.57 16.32
N LEU A 29 -20.04 0.30 16.46
CA LEU A 29 -19.29 -0.41 15.42
C LEU A 29 -20.09 -0.55 14.12
N THR A 30 -21.39 -0.81 14.22
CA THR A 30 -22.26 -0.90 13.04
C THR A 30 -22.32 0.41 12.26
N ALA A 31 -22.55 1.54 12.97
CA ALA A 31 -22.53 2.86 12.37
C ALA A 31 -21.16 3.22 11.77
N ALA A 32 -20.08 2.86 12.46
CA ALA A 32 -18.71 3.07 11.96
C ALA A 32 -18.42 2.27 10.68
N PHE A 33 -18.89 1.03 10.58
CA PHE A 33 -18.76 0.24 9.35
C PHE A 33 -19.51 0.89 8.18
N GLU A 34 -20.71 1.43 8.40
CA GLU A 34 -21.48 2.14 7.37
C GLU A 34 -20.80 3.44 6.93
N ALA A 35 -20.21 4.19 7.87
CA ALA A 35 -19.47 5.41 7.56
C ALA A 35 -18.26 5.14 6.63
N LEU A 36 -17.59 4.00 6.80
CA LEU A 36 -16.45 3.60 5.97
C LEU A 36 -16.83 3.06 4.59
N GLU A 37 -18.10 2.73 4.34
CA GLU A 37 -18.51 2.31 3.00
C GLU A 37 -18.32 3.40 1.95
N ALA A 38 -18.21 4.66 2.38
CA ALA A 38 -17.89 5.76 1.51
C ALA A 38 -16.69 6.57 2.07
N PHE A 39 -15.68 5.84 2.54
CA PHE A 39 -14.36 6.37 2.86
C PHE A 39 -13.76 7.11 1.64
N PRO A 40 -13.24 8.34 1.81
CA PRO A 40 -12.82 9.15 0.67
C PRO A 40 -11.43 8.76 0.14
N ALA A 41 -11.27 8.79 -1.18
CA ALA A 41 -9.98 8.68 -1.85
C ALA A 41 -9.26 10.03 -1.87
N LEU A 42 -7.93 10.03 -2.03
CA LEU A 42 -7.19 11.25 -2.35
C LEU A 42 -7.59 11.73 -3.75
N ALA A 43 -7.87 13.03 -3.89
CA ALA A 43 -8.29 13.62 -5.16
C ALA A 43 -7.30 13.33 -6.29
N GLU A 44 -6.00 13.43 -6.03
CA GLU A 44 -4.91 13.14 -6.97
C GLU A 44 -4.90 11.69 -7.42
N SER A 45 -5.07 10.74 -6.48
CA SER A 45 -5.13 9.30 -6.78
C SER A 45 -6.30 8.99 -7.71
N ARG A 46 -7.50 9.50 -7.38
CA ARG A 46 -8.69 9.36 -8.24
C ARG A 46 -8.47 9.99 -9.62
N ASN A 47 -7.97 11.22 -9.66
CA ASN A 47 -7.77 11.96 -10.91
C ASN A 47 -6.73 11.27 -11.80
N ARG A 48 -5.67 10.69 -11.21
CA ARG A 48 -4.70 9.86 -11.94
C ARG A 48 -5.36 8.63 -12.55
N LEU A 49 -6.16 7.90 -11.78
CA LEU A 49 -6.89 6.73 -12.26
C LEU A 49 -7.83 7.10 -13.43
N LEU A 50 -8.62 8.17 -13.28
CA LEU A 50 -9.53 8.66 -14.33
C LEU A 50 -8.78 9.00 -15.63
N ARG A 51 -7.61 9.64 -15.55
CA ARG A 51 -6.79 9.93 -16.74
C ARG A 51 -6.31 8.65 -17.43
N LEU A 52 -5.89 7.64 -16.67
CA LEU A 52 -5.36 6.39 -17.22
C LEU A 52 -6.45 5.58 -17.94
N VAL A 53 -7.65 5.48 -17.36
CA VAL A 53 -8.75 4.71 -17.96
C VAL A 53 -9.41 5.42 -19.14
N SER A 54 -9.22 6.75 -19.26
CA SER A 54 -9.74 7.54 -20.39
C SER A 54 -8.74 7.66 -21.55
N ALA A 55 -7.55 7.05 -21.44
CA ALA A 55 -6.53 7.10 -22.49
C ALA A 55 -6.91 6.20 -23.68
N GLU A 56 -6.48 6.56 -24.89
CA GLU A 56 -6.70 5.76 -26.11
C GLU A 56 -6.16 4.32 -25.98
N ARG A 57 -5.09 4.15 -25.19
CA ARG A 57 -4.51 2.85 -24.84
C ARG A 57 -4.35 2.76 -23.34
N VAL A 58 -5.16 1.89 -22.72
CA VAL A 58 -5.11 1.63 -21.28
C VAL A 58 -4.06 0.57 -20.98
N SER A 59 -3.13 0.90 -20.09
CA SER A 59 -2.13 -0.03 -19.54
C SER A 59 -2.67 -0.63 -18.23
N PRO A 60 -2.94 -1.94 -18.16
CA PRO A 60 -3.43 -2.57 -16.93
C PRO A 60 -2.47 -2.36 -15.75
N ALA A 61 -1.16 -2.38 -15.99
CA ALA A 61 -0.16 -2.16 -14.96
C ALA A 61 -0.23 -0.75 -14.35
N ASP A 62 -0.46 0.28 -15.18
CA ASP A 62 -0.61 1.65 -14.69
C ASP A 62 -1.90 1.85 -13.92
N VAL A 63 -2.98 1.19 -14.35
CA VAL A 63 -4.27 1.19 -13.64
C VAL A 63 -4.12 0.51 -12.28
N VAL A 64 -3.49 -0.66 -12.20
CA VAL A 64 -3.19 -1.36 -10.95
C VAL A 64 -2.39 -0.45 -10.01
N ALA A 65 -1.29 0.13 -10.49
CA ALA A 65 -0.45 1.01 -9.68
C ALA A 65 -1.20 2.29 -9.20
N ALA A 66 -2.13 2.80 -10.01
CA ALA A 66 -2.96 3.94 -9.61
C ALA A 66 -4.00 3.54 -8.55
N VAL A 67 -4.62 2.37 -8.68
CA VAL A 67 -5.56 1.84 -7.67
C VAL A 67 -4.83 1.60 -6.35
N GLU A 68 -3.71 0.88 -6.38
CA GLU A 68 -2.92 0.52 -5.18
C GLU A 68 -2.31 1.73 -4.45
N SER A 69 -2.28 2.90 -5.09
CA SER A 69 -1.82 4.13 -4.44
C SER A 69 -2.79 4.68 -3.39
N ASP A 70 -4.02 4.14 -3.33
CA ASP A 70 -5.09 4.63 -2.47
C ASP A 70 -6.00 3.52 -1.92
N ILE A 71 -6.17 3.51 -0.60
CA ILE A 71 -6.96 2.50 0.12
C ILE A 71 -8.43 2.53 -0.31
N ALA A 72 -9.02 3.72 -0.51
CA ALA A 72 -10.43 3.83 -0.90
C ALA A 72 -10.67 3.27 -2.31
N LEU A 73 -9.73 3.50 -3.25
CA LEU A 73 -9.79 2.94 -4.60
C LEU A 73 -9.64 1.42 -4.59
N VAL A 74 -8.70 0.88 -3.80
CA VAL A 74 -8.51 -0.56 -3.59
C VAL A 74 -9.80 -1.21 -3.09
N ILE A 75 -10.41 -0.64 -2.04
CA ILE A 75 -11.66 -1.13 -1.48
C ILE A 75 -12.77 -1.11 -2.53
N ALA A 76 -12.93 -0.01 -3.23
CA ALA A 76 -14.00 0.15 -4.21
C ALA A 76 -13.84 -0.86 -5.37
N VAL A 77 -12.64 -0.95 -5.96
CA VAL A 77 -12.34 -1.90 -7.06
C VAL A 77 -12.57 -3.36 -6.64
N LEU A 78 -12.05 -3.77 -5.47
CA LEU A 78 -12.23 -5.14 -4.99
C LEU A 78 -13.69 -5.45 -4.67
N ARG A 79 -14.42 -4.53 -4.03
CA ARG A 79 -15.85 -4.73 -3.74
C ARG A 79 -16.64 -4.92 -5.03
N THR A 80 -16.43 -4.08 -6.04
CA THR A 80 -17.14 -4.20 -7.31
C THR A 80 -16.77 -5.47 -8.06
N ALA A 81 -15.48 -5.83 -8.12
CA ALA A 81 -15.06 -7.08 -8.74
C ALA A 81 -15.69 -8.32 -8.06
N ASN A 82 -15.78 -8.33 -6.73
CA ASN A 82 -16.40 -9.41 -5.96
C ASN A 82 -17.93 -9.40 -5.98
N GLN A 83 -18.58 -8.31 -6.39
CA GLN A 83 -20.03 -8.22 -6.60
C GLN A 83 -20.47 -8.74 -7.97
N LEU A 84 -19.58 -8.70 -8.96
CA LEU A 84 -19.81 -9.22 -10.31
C LEU A 84 -19.64 -10.74 -10.40
N ASP A 85 -19.15 -11.39 -9.34
CA ASP A 85 -18.73 -12.78 -9.39
C ASP A 85 -19.94 -13.75 -9.40
N ASP A 86 -20.08 -14.44 -10.53
CA ASP A 86 -20.86 -15.66 -10.65
C ASP A 86 -20.19 -16.72 -9.78
N ARG A 87 -20.94 -17.36 -8.87
CA ARG A 87 -20.47 -18.27 -7.78
C ARG A 87 -19.51 -19.40 -8.20
N ARG A 88 -19.25 -19.56 -9.50
CA ARG A 88 -18.38 -20.55 -10.14
C ARG A 88 -16.91 -20.12 -10.31
N ARG A 89 -16.57 -18.82 -10.27
CA ARG A 89 -15.19 -18.33 -10.57
C ARG A 89 -14.31 -18.02 -9.36
N GLY A 90 -14.89 -17.89 -8.17
CA GLY A 90 -14.15 -17.71 -6.93
C GLY A 90 -13.79 -16.25 -6.66
N ARG A 91 -13.73 -15.88 -5.38
CA ARG A 91 -13.57 -14.48 -4.95
C ARG A 91 -12.24 -13.89 -5.43
N VAL A 92 -12.29 -12.62 -5.87
CA VAL A 92 -11.15 -11.84 -6.35
C VAL A 92 -10.32 -11.35 -5.17
N GLU A 93 -9.05 -11.75 -5.14
CA GLU A 93 -8.13 -11.49 -4.02
C GLU A 93 -6.96 -10.55 -4.34
N SER A 94 -6.84 -10.08 -5.58
CA SER A 94 -5.81 -9.12 -6.01
C SER A 94 -6.36 -8.00 -6.90
N ILE A 95 -5.67 -6.84 -6.91
CA ILE A 95 -6.02 -5.73 -7.80
C ILE A 95 -5.75 -6.06 -9.25
N VAL A 96 -4.66 -6.79 -9.54
CA VAL A 96 -4.38 -7.30 -10.90
C VAL A 96 -5.60 -8.07 -11.42
N LYS A 97 -6.10 -9.02 -10.63
CA LYS A 97 -7.25 -9.82 -11.06
C LYS A 97 -8.54 -9.02 -11.17
N ALA A 98 -8.75 -8.06 -10.26
CA ALA A 98 -9.90 -7.18 -10.31
C ALA A 98 -9.90 -6.31 -11.58
N VAL A 99 -8.76 -5.72 -11.94
CA VAL A 99 -8.61 -4.88 -13.13
C VAL A 99 -8.73 -5.70 -14.42
N GLU A 100 -8.28 -6.95 -14.45
CA GLU A 100 -8.52 -7.87 -15.58
C GLU A 100 -10.00 -8.20 -15.78
N MET A 101 -10.77 -8.26 -14.70
CA MET A 101 -12.20 -8.62 -14.74
C MET A 101 -13.11 -7.43 -15.03
N LEU A 102 -12.72 -6.23 -14.61
CA LEU A 102 -13.49 -5.01 -14.79
C LEU A 102 -13.17 -4.36 -16.14
N SER A 103 -14.20 -3.86 -16.83
CA SER A 103 -13.98 -3.04 -18.01
C SER A 103 -13.40 -1.66 -17.63
N PRO A 104 -12.66 -0.97 -18.51
CA PRO A 104 -12.20 0.39 -18.26
C PRO A 104 -13.34 1.35 -17.87
N GLU A 105 -14.51 1.20 -18.49
CA GLU A 105 -15.71 1.99 -18.20
C GLU A 105 -16.24 1.71 -16.78
N SER A 106 -16.14 0.46 -16.32
CA SER A 106 -16.53 0.07 -14.96
C SER A 106 -15.59 0.70 -13.93
N VAL A 107 -14.28 0.66 -14.19
CA VAL A 107 -13.27 1.32 -13.33
C VAL A 107 -13.46 2.84 -13.34
N GLN A 108 -13.74 3.44 -14.50
CA GLN A 108 -14.01 4.87 -14.64
C GLN A 108 -15.26 5.27 -13.85
N ALA A 109 -16.39 4.57 -14.03
CA ALA A 109 -17.64 4.84 -13.33
C ALA A 109 -17.46 4.78 -11.80
N LEU A 110 -16.66 3.82 -11.33
CA LEU A 110 -16.34 3.66 -9.93
C LEU A 110 -15.47 4.81 -9.40
N ALA A 111 -14.39 5.15 -10.12
CA ALA A 111 -13.53 6.27 -9.78
C ALA A 111 -14.30 7.60 -9.76
N SER A 112 -15.20 7.84 -10.72
CA SER A 112 -16.04 9.04 -10.77
C SER A 112 -17.01 9.17 -9.60
N ARG A 113 -17.45 8.06 -9.00
CA ARG A 113 -18.35 8.03 -7.84
C ARG A 113 -17.63 8.09 -6.50
N ALA A 114 -16.30 7.90 -6.50
CA ALA A 114 -15.52 7.92 -5.28
C ALA A 114 -15.55 9.33 -4.64
N ARG A 115 -15.96 9.38 -3.37
CA ARG A 115 -15.80 10.60 -2.56
C ARG A 115 -14.32 10.92 -2.49
N THR A 116 -13.96 12.20 -2.50
CA THR A 116 -12.56 12.63 -2.39
C THR A 116 -12.34 13.59 -1.25
N PHE A 117 -11.13 13.56 -0.72
CA PHE A 117 -10.60 14.63 0.11
C PHE A 117 -9.44 15.31 -0.64
N ASP A 118 -9.25 16.60 -0.37
CA ASP A 118 -8.08 17.36 -0.80
C ASP A 118 -7.18 17.53 0.43
N PHE A 119 -5.86 17.39 0.26
CA PHE A 119 -4.91 17.51 1.35
C PHE A 119 -4.83 18.95 1.90
N PHE A 120 -5.02 19.95 1.04
CA PHE A 120 -4.93 21.36 1.39
C PHE A 120 -6.27 21.93 1.90
N GLU A 121 -7.38 21.24 1.66
CA GLU A 121 -8.69 21.63 2.16
C GLU A 121 -9.03 20.86 3.45
N ARG A 122 -9.49 21.57 4.48
CA ARG A 122 -9.92 20.92 5.73
C ARG A 122 -11.17 20.08 5.50
N SER A 123 -11.00 18.76 5.37
CA SER A 123 -12.10 17.79 5.42
C SER A 123 -12.78 17.85 6.80
N THR A 124 -14.11 18.01 6.82
CA THR A 124 -14.90 18.20 8.04
C THR A 124 -15.22 16.91 8.80
N VAL A 125 -14.94 15.73 8.24
CA VAL A 125 -15.35 14.43 8.81
C VAL A 125 -14.18 13.53 9.21
N TRP A 126 -13.01 13.67 8.59
CA TRP A 126 -11.89 12.72 8.78
C TRP A 126 -10.54 13.36 9.14
N ASP A 127 -10.45 14.69 9.26
CA ASP A 127 -9.19 15.42 9.44
C ASP A 127 -8.09 14.91 8.47
N ALA A 128 -6.82 14.86 8.91
CA ALA A 128 -5.69 14.29 8.16
C ALA A 128 -5.59 12.76 8.25
N ALA A 129 -6.58 12.06 8.83
CA ALA A 129 -6.53 10.62 9.00
C ALA A 129 -6.41 9.86 7.66
N PRO A 130 -7.19 10.18 6.60
CA PRO A 130 -7.16 9.41 5.36
C PRO A 130 -5.76 9.37 4.71
N GLU A 131 -5.05 10.51 4.70
CA GLU A 131 -3.70 10.57 4.14
C GLU A 131 -2.69 9.78 4.97
N ARG A 132 -2.74 9.86 6.30
CA ARG A 132 -1.83 9.09 7.17
C ARG A 132 -2.05 7.58 6.99
N PHE A 133 -3.31 7.15 6.92
CA PHE A 133 -3.65 5.75 6.64
C PHE A 133 -3.13 5.30 5.28
N ARG A 134 -3.33 6.12 4.23
CA ARG A 134 -2.84 5.84 2.88
C ARG A 134 -1.33 5.67 2.86
N LEU A 135 -0.59 6.61 3.46
CA LEU A 135 0.88 6.58 3.49
C LEU A 135 1.40 5.35 4.25
N HIS A 136 0.82 5.05 5.41
CA HIS A 136 1.21 3.86 6.18
C HIS A 136 0.88 2.57 5.42
N GLY A 137 -0.34 2.42 4.87
CA GLY A 137 -0.72 1.25 4.08
C GLY A 137 0.21 1.01 2.88
N VAL A 138 0.57 2.07 2.14
CA VAL A 138 1.51 1.97 1.00
C VAL A 138 2.93 1.61 1.47
N ALA A 139 3.39 2.15 2.60
CA ALA A 139 4.68 1.77 3.18
C ALA A 139 4.70 0.30 3.58
N THR A 140 3.66 -0.18 4.26
CA THR A 140 3.48 -1.58 4.66
C THR A 140 3.39 -2.49 3.44
N GLN A 141 2.65 -2.11 2.39
CA GLN A 141 2.60 -2.85 1.13
C GLN A 141 3.98 -3.03 0.50
N ARG A 142 4.79 -1.96 0.42
CA ARG A 142 6.15 -2.02 -0.13
C ARG A 142 7.07 -2.89 0.71
N ALA A 143 6.96 -2.80 2.04
CA ALA A 143 7.68 -3.68 2.94
C ALA A 143 7.31 -5.15 2.74
N ALA A 144 6.01 -5.43 2.63
CA ALA A 144 5.50 -6.78 2.38
C ALA A 144 6.00 -7.33 1.05
N ASP A 145 6.01 -6.52 -0.02
CA ASP A 145 6.50 -6.95 -1.33
C ASP A 145 8.01 -7.27 -1.30
N ARG A 146 8.82 -6.41 -0.67
CA ARG A 146 10.27 -6.65 -0.53
C ARG A 146 10.57 -7.91 0.29
N LEU A 147 9.82 -8.12 1.38
CA LEU A 147 9.91 -9.32 2.21
C LEU A 147 9.51 -10.58 1.44
N ALA A 148 8.42 -10.51 0.66
CA ALA A 148 7.95 -11.63 -0.14
C ALA A 148 8.94 -12.01 -1.23
N GLN A 149 9.60 -11.03 -1.87
CA GLN A 149 10.69 -11.29 -2.81
C GLN A 149 11.87 -12.01 -2.14
N GLU A 150 12.29 -11.54 -0.96
CA GLU A 150 13.40 -12.14 -0.22
C GLU A 150 13.09 -13.58 0.23
N ALA A 151 11.87 -13.80 0.71
CA ALA A 151 11.43 -15.11 1.23
C ALA A 151 10.93 -16.08 0.15
N GLY A 152 10.83 -15.64 -1.12
CA GLY A 152 10.23 -16.44 -2.20
C GLY A 152 8.74 -16.74 -2.01
N TYR A 153 7.99 -15.83 -1.39
CA TYR A 153 6.56 -16.02 -1.14
C TYR A 153 5.75 -15.87 -2.45
N GLU A 154 4.95 -16.87 -2.79
CA GLU A 154 4.29 -16.96 -4.11
C GLU A 154 3.06 -16.04 -4.25
N HIS A 155 2.32 -15.79 -3.18
CA HIS A 155 1.04 -15.05 -3.22
C HIS A 155 1.21 -13.54 -3.04
N ARG A 156 2.14 -12.94 -3.80
CA ARG A 156 2.53 -11.52 -3.66
C ARG A 156 1.36 -10.56 -3.88
N ASP A 157 0.59 -10.74 -4.95
CA ASP A 157 -0.50 -9.82 -5.28
C ASP A 157 -1.59 -9.77 -4.20
N ARG A 158 -1.88 -10.93 -3.58
CA ARG A 158 -2.81 -10.99 -2.45
C ARG A 158 -2.20 -10.33 -1.21
N LEU A 159 -0.94 -10.63 -0.91
CA LEU A 159 -0.23 -10.03 0.21
C LEU A 159 -0.19 -8.50 0.09
N MET A 160 -0.05 -7.94 -1.11
CA MET A 160 -0.11 -6.50 -1.35
C MET A 160 -1.46 -5.91 -0.96
N VAL A 161 -2.56 -6.55 -1.34
CA VAL A 161 -3.92 -6.15 -0.92
C VAL A 161 -4.09 -6.25 0.59
N THR A 162 -3.72 -7.39 1.18
CA THR A 162 -3.83 -7.60 2.64
C THR A 162 -3.02 -6.56 3.41
N SER A 163 -1.83 -6.21 2.93
CA SER A 163 -0.94 -5.23 3.56
C SER A 163 -1.47 -3.79 3.46
N LEU A 164 -2.08 -3.41 2.33
CA LEU A 164 -2.76 -2.12 2.21
C LEU A 164 -3.96 -1.99 3.16
N LEU A 165 -4.67 -3.09 3.38
CA LEU A 165 -5.93 -3.13 4.13
C LEU A 165 -5.78 -3.56 5.59
N HIS A 166 -4.59 -3.95 6.06
CA HIS A 166 -4.43 -4.56 7.40
C HIS A 166 -4.95 -3.68 8.54
N ASP A 167 -4.85 -2.36 8.37
CA ASP A 167 -5.12 -1.37 9.40
C ASP A 167 -6.49 -0.69 9.27
N ILE A 168 -7.36 -1.15 8.34
CA ILE A 168 -8.69 -0.58 8.13
C ILE A 168 -9.56 -0.61 9.39
N GLY A 169 -9.29 -1.51 10.34
CA GLY A 169 -9.99 -1.54 11.62
C GLY A 169 -9.72 -0.31 12.49
N LYS A 170 -8.54 0.33 12.39
CA LYS A 170 -8.25 1.55 13.14
C LYS A 170 -9.14 2.71 12.67
N LEU A 171 -9.54 2.74 11.40
CA LEU A 171 -10.52 3.71 10.89
C LEU A 171 -11.89 3.52 11.55
N VAL A 172 -12.31 2.26 11.75
CA VAL A 172 -13.56 1.92 12.45
C VAL A 172 -13.48 2.37 13.89
N LEU A 173 -12.39 2.05 14.58
CA LEU A 173 -12.19 2.42 15.98
C LEU A 173 -12.16 3.94 16.18
N THR A 174 -11.54 4.67 15.25
CA THR A 174 -11.50 6.15 15.26
C THR A 174 -12.90 6.75 15.19
N HIS A 175 -13.78 6.17 14.35
CA HIS A 175 -15.16 6.63 14.24
C HIS A 175 -16.04 6.17 15.42
N ALA A 176 -15.84 4.94 15.90
CA ALA A 176 -16.67 4.34 16.95
C ALA A 176 -16.35 4.85 18.37
N TYR A 177 -15.11 5.28 18.62
CA TYR A 177 -14.62 5.67 19.94
C TYR A 177 -13.98 7.06 19.92
N PRO A 178 -14.71 8.10 20.37
CA PRO A 178 -14.13 9.42 20.58
C PRO A 178 -12.89 9.35 21.48
N GLY A 179 -11.80 9.97 21.07
CA GLY A 179 -10.53 9.95 21.80
C GLY A 179 -9.56 8.84 21.38
N TYR A 180 -9.98 7.89 20.55
CA TYR A 180 -9.05 7.00 19.85
C TYR A 180 -8.28 7.77 18.76
N PRO A 181 -6.97 7.53 18.56
CA PRO A 181 -6.12 6.61 19.31
C PRO A 181 -5.55 7.15 20.63
N ALA A 182 -5.49 8.48 20.81
CA ALA A 182 -4.71 9.12 21.86
C ALA A 182 -5.02 8.64 23.29
N GLN A 183 -6.29 8.54 23.66
CA GLN A 183 -6.72 8.13 25.01
C GLN A 183 -6.53 6.63 25.24
N VAL A 184 -6.63 5.82 24.18
CA VAL A 184 -6.53 4.37 24.27
C VAL A 184 -5.07 3.94 24.31
N HIS A 185 -4.25 4.43 23.37
CA HIS A 185 -2.83 4.07 23.28
C HIS A 185 -2.02 4.69 24.43
N GLY A 186 -2.36 5.91 24.87
CA GLY A 186 -1.67 6.59 25.97
C GLY A 186 -0.18 6.76 25.68
N ASP A 187 0.67 6.19 26.53
CA ASP A 187 2.14 6.22 26.45
C ASP A 187 2.75 5.04 25.66
N ALA A 188 1.94 4.21 25.01
CA ALA A 188 2.42 3.09 24.19
C ALA A 188 3.34 3.58 23.07
N ARG A 189 4.52 2.97 22.96
CA ARG A 189 5.60 3.37 22.06
C ARG A 189 5.77 2.44 20.87
N THR A 190 5.38 1.18 21.02
CA THR A 190 5.49 0.17 19.95
C THR A 190 4.12 -0.26 19.43
N PRO A 191 4.03 -0.82 18.21
CA PRO A 191 2.77 -1.39 17.69
C PRO A 191 2.18 -2.46 18.62
N GLU A 192 3.02 -3.30 19.22
CA GLU A 192 2.56 -4.35 20.14
C GLU A 192 1.91 -3.78 21.40
N GLU A 193 2.49 -2.72 21.98
CA GLU A 193 1.93 -2.05 23.14
C GLU A 193 0.58 -1.41 22.79
N ARG A 194 0.47 -0.78 21.61
CA ARG A 194 -0.79 -0.17 21.13
C ARG A 194 -1.91 -1.20 20.99
N VAL A 195 -1.64 -2.37 20.43
CA VAL A 195 -2.62 -3.48 20.33
C VAL A 195 -3.02 -3.98 21.71
N HIS A 196 -2.06 -4.16 22.63
CA HIS A 196 -2.37 -4.59 24.00
C HIS A 196 -3.25 -3.56 24.73
N ARG A 197 -2.98 -2.27 24.53
CA ARG A 197 -3.82 -1.17 25.04
C ARG A 197 -5.25 -1.26 24.49
N GLU A 198 -5.42 -1.44 23.18
CA GLU A 198 -6.74 -1.61 22.56
C GLU A 198 -7.53 -2.76 23.17
N ARG A 199 -6.93 -3.95 23.27
CA ARG A 199 -7.60 -5.12 23.88
C ARG A 199 -8.01 -4.85 25.32
N ARG A 200 -7.18 -4.18 26.11
CA ARG A 200 -7.45 -3.89 27.52
C ARG A 200 -8.56 -2.86 27.70
N GLU A 201 -8.51 -1.76 26.94
CA GLU A 201 -9.42 -0.62 27.13
C GLU A 201 -10.75 -0.79 26.37
N LEU A 202 -10.74 -1.47 25.21
CA LEU A 202 -11.90 -1.60 24.33
C LEU A 202 -12.48 -3.02 24.28
N GLY A 203 -11.74 -4.03 24.75
CA GLY A 203 -12.12 -5.45 24.64
C GLY A 203 -11.95 -6.04 23.23
N VAL A 204 -11.54 -5.22 22.26
CA VAL A 204 -11.27 -5.58 20.87
C VAL A 204 -10.04 -4.82 20.38
N ASP A 205 -9.32 -5.36 19.41
CA ASP A 205 -8.25 -4.63 18.71
C ASP A 205 -8.65 -4.28 17.27
N HIS A 206 -7.87 -3.41 16.65
CA HIS A 206 -8.11 -3.01 15.27
C HIS A 206 -7.98 -4.17 14.28
N ALA A 207 -7.12 -5.16 14.54
CA ALA A 207 -6.94 -6.30 13.66
C ALA A 207 -8.24 -7.11 13.56
N LEU A 208 -8.85 -7.45 14.70
CA LEU A 208 -10.12 -8.16 14.76
C LEU A 208 -11.24 -7.38 14.06
N VAL A 209 -11.36 -6.08 14.35
CA VAL A 209 -12.36 -5.21 13.74
C VAL A 209 -12.16 -5.12 12.22
N GLY A 210 -10.91 -5.02 11.76
CA GLY A 210 -10.55 -5.01 10.34
C GLY A 210 -10.92 -6.30 9.63
N GLY A 211 -10.68 -7.46 10.25
CA GLY A 211 -11.09 -8.75 9.73
C GLY A 211 -12.61 -8.88 9.56
N VAL A 212 -13.39 -8.39 10.53
CA VAL A 212 -14.87 -8.34 10.43
C VAL A 212 -15.30 -7.44 9.27
N LEU A 213 -14.69 -6.26 9.12
CA LEU A 213 -14.98 -5.33 8.03
C LEU A 213 -14.66 -5.93 6.65
N ALA A 214 -13.50 -6.57 6.51
CA ALA A 214 -13.10 -7.23 5.28
C ALA A 214 -14.11 -8.30 4.84
N ARG A 215 -14.64 -9.11 5.77
CA ARG A 215 -15.71 -10.08 5.47
C ARG A 215 -17.00 -9.41 5.05
N ARG A 216 -17.39 -8.32 5.72
CA ARG A 216 -18.59 -7.53 5.37
C ARG A 216 -18.49 -6.94 3.96
N TRP A 217 -17.29 -6.55 3.53
CA TRP A 217 -17.04 -6.12 2.16
C TRP A 217 -16.99 -7.24 1.12
N GLY A 218 -17.17 -8.49 1.54
CA GLY A 218 -17.19 -9.64 0.64
C GLY A 218 -15.79 -10.11 0.22
N LEU A 219 -14.73 -9.63 0.88
CA LEU A 219 -13.37 -10.07 0.56
C LEU A 219 -13.15 -11.56 0.86
N PRO A 220 -12.19 -12.22 0.20
CA PRO A 220 -11.83 -13.61 0.48
C PRO A 220 -11.52 -13.86 1.96
N SER A 221 -11.85 -15.05 2.45
CA SER A 221 -11.57 -15.45 3.85
C SER A 221 -10.08 -15.48 4.16
N ALA A 222 -9.22 -15.74 3.17
CA ALA A 222 -7.77 -15.67 3.30
C ALA A 222 -7.31 -14.26 3.69
N VAL A 223 -7.73 -13.23 2.93
CA VAL A 223 -7.44 -11.81 3.19
C VAL A 223 -8.00 -11.41 4.56
N ALA A 224 -9.28 -11.67 4.81
CA ALA A 224 -9.91 -11.27 6.06
C ALA A 224 -9.29 -11.94 7.30
N SER A 225 -8.91 -13.22 7.21
CA SER A 225 -8.25 -13.92 8.31
C SER A 225 -6.81 -13.44 8.52
N ALA A 226 -6.10 -13.08 7.46
CA ALA A 226 -4.76 -12.51 7.57
C ALA A 226 -4.80 -11.13 8.24
N ILE A 227 -5.76 -10.27 7.87
CA ILE A 227 -6.03 -8.99 8.56
C ILE A 227 -6.42 -9.24 10.03
N GLU A 228 -7.28 -10.20 10.33
CA GLU A 228 -7.67 -10.46 11.72
C GLU A 228 -6.49 -10.91 12.60
N ARG A 229 -5.59 -11.72 12.03
CA ARG A 229 -4.56 -12.41 12.81
C ARG A 229 -3.19 -11.76 12.78
N HIS A 230 -2.97 -10.67 12.05
CA HIS A 230 -1.61 -10.13 11.86
C HIS A 230 -0.91 -9.75 13.17
N HIS A 231 -1.60 -9.33 14.23
CA HIS A 231 -0.97 -9.09 15.53
C HIS A 231 -0.95 -10.31 16.49
N SER A 232 -1.38 -11.49 16.05
CA SER A 232 -1.36 -12.70 16.88
C SER A 232 0.08 -13.16 17.16
N GLU A 233 0.34 -13.66 18.36
CA GLU A 233 1.68 -14.14 18.75
C GLU A 233 2.13 -15.39 17.98
N ASP A 234 1.16 -16.15 17.50
CA ASP A 234 1.25 -17.36 16.68
C ASP A 234 0.94 -17.08 15.20
N ALA A 235 1.03 -15.81 14.76
CA ALA A 235 0.82 -15.47 13.35
C ALA A 235 1.83 -16.22 12.47
N THR A 236 1.31 -16.89 11.44
CA THR A 236 2.08 -17.64 10.43
C THR A 236 1.61 -17.27 9.03
N GLY A 237 2.40 -17.61 8.01
CA GLY A 237 2.03 -17.37 6.61
C GLY A 237 1.80 -15.88 6.34
N GLU A 238 0.74 -15.55 5.60
CA GLU A 238 0.45 -14.17 5.18
C GLU A 238 0.29 -13.20 6.35
N ALA A 239 -0.34 -13.62 7.45
CA ALA A 239 -0.49 -12.77 8.64
C ALA A 239 0.87 -12.38 9.25
N ALA A 240 1.86 -13.29 9.20
CA ALA A 240 3.21 -13.01 9.68
C ALA A 240 3.97 -12.06 8.74
N PHE A 241 3.77 -12.17 7.43
CA PHE A 241 4.32 -11.21 6.46
C PHE A 241 3.76 -9.80 6.70
N VAL A 242 2.44 -9.68 6.85
CA VAL A 242 1.78 -8.40 7.14
C VAL A 242 2.30 -7.81 8.45
N ARG A 243 2.41 -8.61 9.51
CA ARG A 243 2.96 -8.18 10.80
C ARG A 243 4.38 -7.64 10.65
N LEU A 244 5.25 -8.39 9.97
CA LEU A 244 6.65 -7.99 9.79
C LEU A 244 6.75 -6.71 8.96
N ALA A 245 5.95 -6.62 7.89
CA ALA A 245 5.88 -5.45 7.04
C ALA A 245 5.41 -4.20 7.80
N ASP A 246 4.40 -4.34 8.67
CA ASP A 246 3.89 -3.27 9.53
C ASP A 246 4.99 -2.75 10.48
N MET A 247 5.69 -3.66 11.16
CA MET A 247 6.82 -3.30 12.02
C MET A 247 7.91 -2.54 11.24
N LEU A 248 8.22 -2.97 10.02
CA LEU A 248 9.21 -2.32 9.18
C LEU A 248 8.74 -0.96 8.66
N ALA A 249 7.45 -0.80 8.35
CA ALA A 249 6.87 0.48 7.99
C ALA A 249 6.92 1.48 9.14
N HIS A 250 6.59 1.04 10.36
CA HIS A 250 6.77 1.84 11.58
C HIS A 250 8.24 2.25 11.79
N TYR A 251 9.18 1.30 11.65
CA TYR A 251 10.61 1.60 11.75
C TYR A 251 11.06 2.65 10.71
N ALA A 252 10.62 2.53 9.46
CA ALA A 252 10.95 3.48 8.39
C ALA A 252 10.37 4.88 8.64
N GLN A 253 9.29 4.99 9.42
CA GLN A 253 8.66 6.25 9.85
C GLN A 253 9.29 6.82 11.13
N GLY A 254 10.27 6.14 11.72
CA GLY A 254 10.96 6.57 12.94
C GLY A 254 10.31 6.12 14.25
N ASP A 255 9.30 5.25 14.20
CA ASP A 255 8.67 4.68 15.39
C ASP A 255 9.59 3.65 16.07
N GLN A 256 9.39 3.47 17.38
CA GLN A 256 10.09 2.44 18.13
C GLN A 256 9.52 1.06 17.82
N ILE A 257 10.42 0.11 17.56
CA ILE A 257 10.08 -1.30 17.35
C ILE A 257 10.91 -2.18 18.27
N SER A 258 10.34 -3.31 18.71
CA SER A 258 11.08 -4.30 19.51
C SER A 258 11.95 -5.16 18.59
N PRO A 259 13.29 -5.13 18.70
CA PRO A 259 14.18 -5.93 17.84
C PRO A 259 13.96 -7.44 18.02
N ASN A 260 13.64 -7.87 19.25
CA ASN A 260 13.36 -9.27 19.56
C ASN A 260 12.06 -9.74 18.92
N ALA A 261 11.00 -8.91 18.95
CA ALA A 261 9.76 -9.21 18.27
C ALA A 261 9.96 -9.26 16.75
N LEU A 262 10.70 -8.30 16.20
CA LEU A 262 11.01 -8.24 14.76
C LEU A 262 11.70 -9.51 14.29
N LEU A 263 12.75 -9.95 15.00
CA LEU A 263 13.46 -11.19 14.70
C LEU A 263 12.60 -12.44 14.87
N LYS A 264 11.72 -12.47 15.88
CA LYS A 264 10.78 -13.60 16.09
C LYS A 264 9.84 -13.75 14.89
N VAL A 265 9.25 -12.66 14.42
CA VAL A 265 8.32 -12.67 13.28
C VAL A 265 9.07 -12.96 11.98
N ALA A 266 10.26 -12.41 11.77
CA ALA A 266 11.11 -12.72 10.61
C ALA A 266 11.37 -14.23 10.46
N ARG A 267 11.67 -14.92 11.57
CA ARG A 267 11.83 -16.39 11.54
C ARG A 267 10.56 -17.13 11.14
N ALA A 268 9.39 -16.62 11.53
CA ALA A 268 8.10 -17.23 11.18
C ALA A 268 7.77 -17.14 9.68
N VAL A 269 8.43 -16.23 8.95
CA VAL A 269 8.34 -16.11 7.48
C VAL A 269 9.58 -16.65 6.77
N GLY A 270 10.46 -17.37 7.48
CA GLY A 270 11.65 -17.99 6.89
C GLY A 270 12.85 -17.07 6.69
N LEU A 271 12.84 -15.86 7.26
CA LEU A 271 13.94 -14.90 7.15
C LEU A 271 14.85 -14.92 8.37
N GLY A 272 16.15 -15.06 8.12
CA GLY A 272 17.18 -14.93 9.13
C GLY A 272 17.58 -13.47 9.38
N PRO A 273 18.50 -13.22 10.33
CA PRO A 273 18.97 -11.87 10.62
C PRO A 273 19.70 -11.20 9.45
N ALA A 274 20.30 -11.97 8.53
CA ALA A 274 21.05 -11.40 7.40
C ALA A 274 20.10 -10.86 6.32
N GLU A 275 19.11 -11.65 5.96
CA GLU A 275 18.05 -11.32 5.00
C GLU A 275 17.23 -10.14 5.52
N LEU A 276 16.84 -10.18 6.81
CA LEU A 276 16.11 -9.07 7.43
C LEU A 276 16.90 -7.76 7.40
N ARG A 277 18.22 -7.79 7.65
CA ARG A 277 19.06 -6.58 7.54
C ARG A 277 19.12 -6.05 6.11
N SER A 278 19.16 -6.94 5.11
CA SER A 278 19.13 -6.52 3.70
C SER A 278 17.81 -5.81 3.38
N VAL A 279 16.68 -6.37 3.81
CA VAL A 279 15.36 -5.75 3.62
C VAL A 279 15.28 -4.40 4.34
N MET A 280 15.72 -4.32 5.60
CA MET A 280 15.73 -3.06 6.36
C MET A 280 16.58 -1.97 5.72
N PHE A 281 17.70 -2.35 5.10
CA PHE A 281 18.57 -1.42 4.38
C PHE A 281 17.89 -0.83 3.13
N ASP A 282 17.11 -1.64 2.42
CA ASP A 282 16.42 -1.24 1.19
C ASP A 282 15.19 -0.36 1.46
N LEU A 283 14.45 -0.59 2.56
CA LEU A 283 13.13 0.01 2.80
C LEU A 283 13.02 1.54 2.92
N PRO A 284 14.00 2.32 3.42
CA PRO A 284 13.92 3.77 3.35
C PRO A 284 14.06 4.30 1.91
N TYR A 285 14.54 3.46 0.97
CA TYR A 285 14.70 3.82 -0.42
C TYR A 285 13.56 3.19 -1.22
N PRO A 286 12.74 3.99 -1.94
CA PRO A 286 11.91 3.37 -2.96
C PRO A 286 12.84 2.60 -3.89
N SER A 287 12.52 1.34 -4.18
CA SER A 287 13.05 0.64 -5.35
C SER A 287 12.49 1.29 -6.63
N SER A 288 12.62 2.60 -6.75
CA SER A 288 12.60 3.29 -8.02
C SER A 288 13.88 2.90 -8.71
N GLY A 289 13.80 1.86 -9.53
CA GLY A 289 14.66 1.66 -10.68
C GLY A 289 14.58 2.87 -11.60
N ARG A 290 15.23 3.96 -11.20
CA ARG A 290 16.01 4.78 -12.11
C ARG A 290 17.42 4.67 -11.58
N PRO A 291 18.33 3.94 -12.24
CA PRO A 291 19.73 4.03 -11.88
C PRO A 291 20.08 5.52 -11.78
N ARG A 292 20.55 5.97 -10.62
CA ARG A 292 21.12 7.32 -10.51
C ARG A 292 22.23 7.37 -11.56
N GLN A 293 22.12 8.30 -12.50
CA GLN A 293 23.14 8.54 -13.53
C GLN A 293 24.45 8.91 -12.82
N ILE A 294 25.35 7.94 -12.66
CA ILE A 294 26.69 8.19 -12.11
C ILE A 294 27.74 8.16 -13.22
N ASP A 295 27.44 7.60 -14.40
CA ASP A 295 28.37 7.64 -15.52
C ASP A 295 28.29 9.00 -16.22
N PRO A 296 29.33 9.84 -16.16
CA PRO A 296 29.39 11.07 -16.94
C PRO A 296 29.24 10.71 -18.42
N CYS A 297 28.47 11.51 -19.16
CA CYS A 297 28.30 11.31 -20.59
C CYS A 297 29.69 11.24 -21.27
N PRO A 298 30.05 10.11 -21.92
CA PRO A 298 31.36 9.97 -22.56
C PRO A 298 31.46 10.80 -23.86
N LEU A 299 30.33 11.38 -24.29
CA LEU A 299 30.22 12.19 -25.49
C LEU A 299 30.56 13.65 -25.17
N SER A 300 31.34 14.26 -26.04
CA SER A 300 31.52 15.71 -26.06
C SER A 300 30.21 16.42 -26.43
N GLY A 301 30.07 17.69 -26.06
CA GLY A 301 28.87 18.48 -26.40
C GLY A 301 28.52 18.43 -27.89
N ARG A 302 29.53 18.38 -28.76
CA ARG A 302 29.34 18.29 -30.21
C ARG A 302 28.83 16.92 -30.67
N GLU A 303 29.30 15.85 -30.05
CA GLU A 303 28.81 14.50 -30.31
C GLU A 303 27.37 14.32 -29.83
N VAL A 304 27.00 14.93 -28.70
CA VAL A 304 25.61 14.95 -28.21
C VAL A 304 24.68 15.67 -29.20
N GLU A 305 25.08 16.83 -29.72
CA GLU A 305 24.29 17.57 -30.73
C GLU A 305 24.06 16.73 -32.00
N VAL A 306 25.11 16.05 -32.49
CA VAL A 306 25.02 15.16 -33.66
C VAL A 306 24.08 13.99 -33.38
N LEU A 307 24.20 13.35 -32.22
CA LEU A 307 23.36 12.21 -31.84
C LEU A 307 21.89 12.61 -31.64
N LYS A 308 21.63 13.80 -31.09
CA LYS A 308 20.27 14.34 -30.93
C LYS A 308 19.57 14.54 -32.28
N ARG A 309 20.27 15.15 -33.25
CA ARG A 309 19.72 15.33 -34.61
C ARG A 309 19.54 14.00 -35.34
N LEU A 310 20.38 13.01 -35.04
CA LEU A 310 20.20 11.64 -35.51
C LEU A 310 18.95 10.97 -34.92
N ALA A 311 18.69 11.17 -33.62
CA ALA A 311 17.50 10.67 -32.92
C ALA A 311 16.21 11.32 -33.44
N GLU A 312 16.25 12.60 -33.82
CA GLU A 312 15.16 13.33 -34.48
C GLU A 312 14.82 12.84 -35.90
N GLY A 313 15.50 11.80 -36.41
CA GLY A 313 15.21 11.26 -37.74
C GLY A 313 16.01 11.89 -38.88
N LYS A 314 16.84 12.91 -38.62
CA LYS A 314 17.51 13.69 -39.68
C LYS A 314 18.56 12.90 -40.43
N VAL A 315 18.67 13.16 -41.73
CA VAL A 315 19.72 12.58 -42.58
C VAL A 315 21.04 13.34 -42.44
N TYR A 316 22.18 12.70 -42.72
CA TYR A 316 23.51 13.27 -42.46
C TYR A 316 23.75 14.63 -43.11
N LYS A 317 23.14 14.89 -44.28
CA LYS A 317 23.20 16.20 -44.96
C LYS A 317 22.48 17.30 -44.18
N GLN A 318 21.35 16.99 -43.54
CA GLN A 318 20.59 17.93 -42.72
C GLN A 318 21.34 18.23 -41.42
N ILE A 319 21.88 17.20 -40.76
CA ILE A 319 22.70 17.36 -39.56
C ILE A 319 23.92 18.26 -39.85
N ALA A 320 24.59 18.03 -40.98
CA ALA A 320 25.71 18.83 -41.45
C ALA A 320 25.33 20.30 -41.66
N ALA A 321 24.22 20.57 -42.35
CA ALA A 321 23.74 21.92 -42.60
C ALA A 321 23.37 22.66 -41.30
N GLU A 322 22.64 22.00 -40.41
CA GLU A 322 22.14 22.63 -39.18
C GLU A 322 23.23 22.87 -38.14
N LEU A 323 24.26 22.03 -38.10
CA LEU A 323 25.39 22.20 -37.19
C LEU A 323 26.55 22.97 -37.84
N GLN A 324 26.45 23.42 -39.09
CA GLN A 324 27.57 24.05 -39.83
C GLN A 324 28.82 23.15 -39.88
N LEU A 325 28.60 21.86 -40.16
CA LEU A 325 29.64 20.84 -40.31
C LEU A 325 29.67 20.31 -41.75
N SER A 326 30.76 19.68 -42.13
CA SER A 326 30.78 18.88 -43.35
C SER A 326 30.13 17.51 -43.11
N THR A 327 29.60 16.88 -44.17
CA THR A 327 29.02 15.53 -44.06
C THR A 327 30.05 14.47 -43.66
N SER A 328 31.33 14.68 -43.98
CA SER A 328 32.41 13.80 -43.50
C SER A 328 32.64 13.97 -42.01
N THR A 329 32.62 15.21 -41.49
CA THR A 329 32.72 15.48 -40.05
C THR A 329 31.58 14.84 -39.25
N VAL A 330 30.35 14.87 -39.76
CA VAL A 330 29.21 14.17 -39.14
C VAL A 330 29.43 12.66 -39.08
N ARG A 331 29.95 12.03 -40.16
CA ARG A 331 30.30 10.59 -40.13
C ARG A 331 31.37 10.28 -39.09
N THR A 332 32.39 11.13 -38.97
CA THR A 332 33.44 10.96 -37.96
C THR A 332 32.88 11.05 -36.55
N HIS A 333 32.02 12.02 -36.26
CA HIS A 333 31.34 12.11 -34.97
C HIS A 333 30.50 10.86 -34.68
N LEU A 334 29.71 10.38 -35.65
CA LEU A 334 28.89 9.17 -35.49
C LEU A 334 29.74 7.92 -35.23
N HIS A 335 30.85 7.76 -35.94
CA HIS A 335 31.79 6.67 -35.70
C HIS A 335 32.36 6.70 -34.26
N ASN A 336 32.77 7.88 -33.79
CA ASN A 336 33.29 8.04 -32.43
C ASN A 336 32.20 7.84 -31.37
N ILE A 337 30.97 8.30 -31.63
CA ILE A 337 29.81 8.05 -30.78
C ILE A 337 29.59 6.53 -30.65
N TYR A 338 29.52 5.81 -31.75
CA TYR A 338 29.31 4.35 -31.72
C TYR A 338 30.40 3.63 -30.94
N GLY A 339 31.67 4.01 -31.15
CA GLY A 339 32.80 3.47 -30.38
C GLY A 339 32.71 3.77 -28.87
N LYS A 340 32.35 5.00 -28.49
CA LYS A 340 32.19 5.40 -27.07
C LYS A 340 30.98 4.77 -26.39
N LEU A 341 29.92 4.50 -27.16
CA LEU A 341 28.68 3.90 -26.64
C LEU A 341 28.67 2.38 -26.72
N GLY A 342 29.63 1.75 -27.42
CA GLY A 342 29.59 0.32 -27.72
C GLY A 342 28.40 -0.07 -28.60
N ALA A 343 27.87 0.88 -29.38
CA ALA A 343 26.71 0.66 -30.24
C ALA A 343 27.15 0.11 -31.60
N VAL A 344 26.45 -0.91 -32.09
CA VAL A 344 26.71 -1.50 -33.42
C VAL A 344 25.98 -0.77 -34.54
N ASP A 345 24.91 -0.03 -34.22
CA ASP A 345 24.14 0.72 -35.19
C ASP A 345 23.48 1.98 -34.60
N ARG A 346 22.82 2.74 -35.49
CA ARG A 346 22.08 3.96 -35.15
C ARG A 346 21.01 3.73 -34.09
N ALA A 347 20.23 2.65 -34.22
CA ALA A 347 19.09 2.40 -33.35
C ALA A 347 19.57 2.10 -31.93
N GLN A 348 20.61 1.28 -31.82
CA GLN A 348 21.24 0.95 -30.55
C GLN A 348 21.93 2.17 -29.92
N ALA A 349 22.60 3.01 -30.71
CA ALA A 349 23.25 4.21 -30.18
C ALA A 349 22.24 5.21 -29.59
N VAL A 350 21.10 5.41 -30.27
CA VAL A 350 20.02 6.27 -29.77
C VAL A 350 19.37 5.64 -28.54
N LEU A 351 19.09 4.33 -28.57
CA LEU A 351 18.51 3.62 -27.44
C LEU A 351 19.39 3.72 -26.19
N ILE A 352 20.69 3.41 -26.30
CA ILE A 352 21.65 3.50 -25.19
C ILE A 352 21.69 4.92 -24.63
N ALA A 353 21.72 5.94 -25.49
CA ALA A 353 21.78 7.33 -25.04
C ALA A 353 20.48 7.81 -24.41
N THR A 354 19.31 7.34 -24.87
CA THR A 354 18.00 7.63 -24.25
C THR A 354 17.84 6.90 -22.91
N GLU A 355 18.19 5.62 -22.83
CA GLU A 355 18.14 4.82 -21.59
C GLU A 355 19.07 5.38 -20.51
N ARG A 356 20.22 5.92 -20.93
CA ARG A 356 21.19 6.57 -20.05
C ARG A 356 20.93 8.06 -19.84
N GLY A 357 19.86 8.62 -20.41
CA GLY A 357 19.41 10.01 -20.23
C GLY A 357 20.40 11.08 -20.71
N TRP A 358 21.13 10.80 -21.78
CA TRP A 358 22.06 11.74 -22.43
C TRP A 358 21.42 12.52 -23.60
N LEU A 359 20.18 12.17 -23.99
CA LEU A 359 19.40 12.80 -25.08
C LEU A 359 18.10 13.45 -24.59
#